data_AF-A0A562QWG2-F1
#
_entry.id   AF-A0A562QWG2-F1
#
_cell.length_a   1.000
_cell.length_b   1.000
_cell.length_c   1.000
_cell.angle_alpha   90.00
_cell.angle_beta   90.00
_cell.angle_gamma   90.00
#
_symmetry.space_group_name_H-M   'P 1'
#
loop_
_entity.id
_entity.type
_entity.pdbx_description
1 polymer ?
#
loop_
_entity_poly.entity_id
_entity_poly.type
_entity_poly.pdbx_seq_one_letter_code
_entity_poly.pdbx_strand_id
1 'polypeptide(L)'
;MSGPVMSPLPHEPRIDDAPRQQALTERYLLPALAPLKALFAGLRAVLPPQLLAAGDSRAITQAVSRGLHDAGPTALPEAERAGHDAIAAFLGAGGSARHIWGALRGERLHDGFLFGTLFIDVAQPGGVAIVPFRQAGLTPVQDHRHYGLLLARSRGAHIFPNHVLPALAPYAPLLLLVPGGGVSLASHESYMLALAHARGFTSSALVLERPALDEGLFRLVAGKLSAAGIAVPADAAAGRAAALDACRRYRDTRRRAGDAFEQKALAAIDRANAQLCTLAVSAS
;
A
#
# COMPACT_ATOMS: atom_id res chain seq x y z
N MET A 1 -8.24 28.98 14.22
CA MET A 1 -9.38 28.09 13.92
C MET A 1 -8.83 26.85 13.24
N SER A 2 -8.67 25.76 13.99
CA SER A 2 -8.26 24.48 13.40
C SER A 2 -9.44 23.93 12.63
N GLY A 3 -9.30 23.79 11.31
CA GLY A 3 -10.31 23.10 10.48
C GLY A 3 -10.53 21.67 11.00
N PRO A 4 -11.62 21.01 10.58
CA PRO A 4 -11.88 19.63 11.00
C PRO A 4 -10.66 18.76 10.69
N VAL A 5 -10.11 18.12 11.72
CA VAL A 5 -9.01 17.16 11.57
C VAL A 5 -9.56 15.98 10.77
N MET A 6 -9.28 15.95 9.47
CA MET A 6 -9.65 14.82 8.64
C MET A 6 -8.91 13.58 9.14
N SER A 7 -9.63 12.52 9.45
CA SER A 7 -9.05 11.22 9.75
C SER A 7 -8.06 10.81 8.65
N PRO A 8 -6.93 10.18 8.99
CA PRO A 8 -5.96 9.75 7.99
C PRO A 8 -6.56 8.70 7.07
N LEU A 9 -6.03 8.62 5.85
CA LEU A 9 -6.33 7.49 4.97
C LEU A 9 -5.80 6.18 5.57
N PRO A 10 -6.35 5.00 5.18
CA PRO A 10 -5.82 3.70 5.59
C PRO A 10 -4.32 3.63 5.35
N HIS A 11 -3.55 3.26 6.38
CA HIS A 11 -2.08 3.19 6.34
C HIS A 11 -1.33 4.48 6.00
N GLU A 12 -1.98 5.64 5.94
CA GLU A 12 -1.29 6.90 5.67
C GLU A 12 -0.18 7.16 6.70
N PRO A 13 1.06 7.42 6.26
CA PRO A 13 2.19 7.65 7.15
C PRO A 13 2.11 9.07 7.70
N ARG A 14 1.28 9.23 8.75
CA ARG A 14 0.97 10.50 9.39
C ARG A 14 0.68 10.29 10.88
N ILE A 15 1.19 11.20 11.70
CA ILE A 15 0.89 11.27 13.13
C ILE A 15 -0.35 12.16 13.33
N ASP A 16 -1.40 11.61 13.92
CA ASP A 16 -2.55 12.39 14.37
C ASP A 16 -2.28 12.95 15.76
N ASP A 17 -2.69 14.19 16.03
CA ASP A 17 -2.45 14.89 17.32
C ASP A 17 -0.98 14.79 17.79
N ALA A 18 -0.08 15.34 16.97
CA ALA A 18 1.36 15.22 17.18
C ALA A 18 1.86 15.65 18.57
N PRO A 19 1.37 16.74 19.20
CA PRO A 19 1.77 17.11 20.55
C PRO A 19 1.43 16.04 21.59
N ARG A 20 0.21 15.50 21.54
CA ARG A 20 -0.22 14.45 22.46
C ARG A 20 0.57 13.16 22.23
N GLN A 21 0.75 12.74 20.98
CA GLN A 21 1.50 11.53 20.67
C GLN A 21 2.97 11.66 21.11
N GLN A 22 3.58 12.85 20.95
CA GLN A 22 4.94 13.08 21.43
C GLN A 22 5.06 12.92 22.96
N ALA A 23 4.15 13.54 23.72
CA ALA A 23 4.16 13.44 25.18
C ALA A 23 3.98 11.99 25.67
N LEU A 24 3.10 11.22 25.01
CA LEU A 24 2.90 9.80 25.31
C LEU A 24 4.11 8.95 24.92
N THR A 25 4.72 9.21 23.75
CA THR A 25 5.95 8.53 23.32
C THR A 25 7.09 8.77 24.31
N GLU A 26 7.30 10.02 24.75
CA GLU A 26 8.33 10.36 25.75
C GLU A 26 8.10 9.69 27.09
N ARG A 27 6.84 9.61 27.53
CA ARG A 27 6.48 9.03 28.82
C ARG A 27 6.58 7.50 28.86
N TYR A 28 6.15 6.83 27.79
CA TYR A 28 5.95 5.36 27.82
C TYR A 28 6.93 4.61 26.92
N LEU A 29 7.27 5.12 25.75
CA LEU A 29 8.02 4.37 24.74
C LEU A 29 9.53 4.68 24.76
N LEU A 30 9.93 5.94 24.93
CA LEU A 30 11.36 6.31 24.96
C LEU A 30 12.13 5.64 26.10
N PRO A 31 11.61 5.55 27.34
CA PRO A 31 12.28 4.83 28.42
C PRO A 31 12.40 3.33 28.15
N ALA A 32 11.53 2.79 27.29
CA ALA A 32 11.46 1.38 26.95
C ALA A 32 12.07 1.05 25.58
N LEU A 33 12.90 1.91 24.97
CA LEU A 33 13.46 1.65 23.63
C LEU A 33 14.21 0.32 23.51
N ALA A 34 15.05 -0.02 24.49
CA ALA A 34 15.77 -1.29 24.49
C ALA A 34 14.82 -2.50 24.63
N PRO A 35 13.88 -2.53 25.60
CA PRO A 35 12.82 -3.53 25.65
C PRO A 35 11.97 -3.64 24.38
N LEU A 36 11.56 -2.51 23.78
CA LEU A 36 10.82 -2.50 22.51
C LEU A 36 11.64 -3.14 21.39
N LYS A 37 12.92 -2.80 21.28
CA LYS A 37 13.81 -3.41 20.29
C LYS A 37 13.96 -4.92 20.52
N ALA A 38 14.07 -5.36 21.78
CA ALA A 38 14.12 -6.77 22.12
C ALA A 38 12.82 -7.50 21.70
N LEU A 39 11.65 -6.95 22.05
CA LEU A 39 10.35 -7.49 21.67
C LEU A 39 10.23 -7.68 20.15
N PHE A 40 10.43 -6.62 19.38
CA PHE A 40 10.29 -6.71 17.92
C PHE A 40 11.37 -7.59 17.30
N ALA A 41 12.58 -7.65 17.86
CA ALA A 41 13.62 -8.55 17.40
C ALA A 41 13.26 -10.02 17.67
N GLY A 42 12.70 -10.34 18.84
CA GLY A 42 12.19 -11.67 19.18
C GLY A 42 11.07 -12.11 18.25
N LEU A 43 10.07 -11.24 18.04
CA LEU A 43 8.97 -11.48 17.08
C LEU A 43 9.48 -11.67 15.64
N ARG A 44 10.52 -10.92 15.24
CA ARG A 44 11.13 -11.07 13.92
C ARG A 44 11.96 -12.37 13.82
N ALA A 45 12.60 -12.80 14.89
CA ALA A 45 13.49 -13.96 14.90
C ALA A 45 12.74 -15.29 14.69
N VAL A 46 11.47 -15.36 15.08
CA VAL A 46 10.62 -16.55 14.86
C VAL A 46 10.03 -16.62 13.45
N LEU A 47 10.23 -15.60 12.61
CA LEU A 47 9.72 -15.60 11.25
C LEU A 47 10.49 -16.57 10.35
N PRO A 48 9.83 -17.20 9.36
CA PRO A 48 10.50 -18.07 8.40
C PRO A 48 11.67 -17.35 7.68
N PRO A 49 12.87 -17.96 7.59
CA PRO A 49 14.01 -17.34 6.90
C PRO A 49 13.71 -16.97 5.45
N GLN A 50 12.84 -17.72 4.76
CA GLN A 50 12.45 -17.47 3.37
C GLN A 50 11.67 -16.15 3.26
N LEU A 51 10.83 -15.84 4.26
CA LEU A 51 10.09 -14.58 4.31
C LEU A 51 11.03 -13.39 4.49
N LEU A 52 12.03 -13.54 5.36
CA LEU A 52 13.05 -12.50 5.59
C LEU A 52 13.95 -12.31 4.36
N ALA A 53 14.32 -13.39 3.68
CA ALA A 53 15.14 -13.35 2.47
C ALA A 53 14.40 -12.71 1.29
N ALA A 54 13.09 -12.89 1.18
CA ALA A 54 12.27 -12.24 0.16
C ALA A 54 12.22 -10.70 0.32
N GLY A 55 12.46 -10.18 1.53
CA GLY A 55 12.53 -8.74 1.80
C GLY A 55 11.19 -8.00 1.63
N ASP A 56 10.07 -8.73 1.59
CA ASP A 56 8.75 -8.13 1.47
C ASP A 56 8.34 -7.47 2.80
N SER A 57 8.49 -6.14 2.86
CA SER A 57 8.19 -5.36 4.06
C SER A 57 6.74 -5.54 4.55
N ARG A 58 5.79 -5.77 3.64
CA ARG A 58 4.39 -5.99 3.99
C ARG A 58 4.24 -7.30 4.72
N ALA A 59 4.70 -8.38 4.10
CA ALA A 59 4.51 -9.72 4.63
C ALA A 59 5.24 -9.88 5.99
N ILE A 60 6.44 -9.27 6.12
CA ILE A 60 7.18 -9.23 7.39
C ILE A 60 6.40 -8.42 8.45
N THR A 61 5.99 -7.19 8.14
CA THR A 61 5.25 -6.33 9.08
C THR A 61 3.95 -6.98 9.54
N GLN A 62 3.19 -7.59 8.62
CA GLN A 62 1.96 -8.31 8.95
C GLN A 62 2.23 -9.54 9.83
N ALA A 63 3.30 -10.29 9.57
CA ALA A 63 3.66 -11.44 10.38
C ALA A 63 4.06 -11.03 11.81
N VAL A 64 4.86 -9.97 11.95
CA VAL A 64 5.19 -9.41 13.26
C VAL A 64 3.95 -8.86 13.95
N SER A 65 3.03 -8.20 13.23
CA SER A 65 1.79 -7.69 13.80
C SER A 65 0.92 -8.80 14.37
N ARG A 66 0.83 -9.95 13.70
CA ARG A 66 0.14 -11.13 14.22
C ARG A 66 0.84 -11.67 15.47
N GLY A 67 2.17 -11.83 15.41
CA GLY A 67 2.95 -12.27 16.57
C GLY A 67 2.80 -11.35 17.78
N LEU A 68 2.74 -10.04 17.57
CA LEU A 68 2.48 -9.07 18.65
C LEU A 68 1.08 -9.22 19.25
N HIS A 69 0.08 -9.54 18.43
CA HIS A 69 -1.30 -9.77 18.89
C HIS A 69 -1.44 -11.09 19.65
N ASP A 70 -0.77 -12.15 19.17
CA ASP A 70 -0.86 -13.50 19.73
C ASP A 70 0.03 -13.68 20.97
N ALA A 71 1.02 -12.81 21.17
CA ALA A 71 1.93 -12.85 22.32
C ALA A 71 1.18 -12.55 23.63
N GLY A 72 0.78 -13.62 24.33
CA GLY A 72 0.34 -13.51 25.72
C GLY A 72 1.51 -13.07 26.62
N PRO A 73 1.32 -12.12 27.54
CA PRO A 73 2.42 -11.53 28.31
C PRO A 73 3.18 -12.60 29.09
N THR A 74 2.53 -13.66 29.57
CA THR A 74 3.13 -14.76 30.36
C THR A 74 4.18 -15.58 29.61
N ALA A 75 4.15 -15.65 28.28
CA ALA A 75 5.06 -16.47 27.49
C ALA A 75 6.33 -15.73 27.02
N LEU A 76 6.40 -14.40 27.18
CA LEU A 76 7.50 -13.60 26.67
C LEU A 76 8.72 -13.63 27.62
N PRO A 77 9.96 -13.67 27.11
CA PRO A 77 11.15 -13.37 27.89
C PRO A 77 11.03 -12.02 28.59
N GLU A 78 11.70 -11.85 29.74
CA GLU A 78 11.57 -10.65 30.58
C GLU A 78 11.79 -9.33 29.81
N ALA A 79 12.83 -9.28 28.98
CA ALA A 79 13.14 -8.08 28.17
C ALA A 79 12.06 -7.77 27.12
N GLU A 80 11.46 -8.79 26.51
CA GLU A 80 10.39 -8.64 25.52
C GLU A 80 9.07 -8.24 26.20
N ARG A 81 8.79 -8.83 27.36
CA ARG A 81 7.63 -8.52 28.20
C ARG A 81 7.62 -7.06 28.62
N ALA A 82 8.76 -6.50 29.04
CA ALA A 82 8.86 -5.08 29.37
C ALA A 82 8.54 -4.17 28.15
N GLY A 83 8.93 -4.58 26.94
CA GLY A 83 8.56 -3.88 25.71
C GLY A 83 7.06 -3.96 25.43
N HIS A 84 6.46 -5.14 25.64
CA HIS A 84 5.03 -5.37 25.45
C HIS A 84 4.21 -4.55 26.45
N ASP A 85 4.61 -4.52 27.72
CA ASP A 85 3.95 -3.77 28.78
C ASP A 85 4.04 -2.25 28.54
N ALA A 86 5.16 -1.76 28.00
CA ALA A 86 5.30 -0.36 27.59
C ALA A 86 4.33 0.01 26.45
N ILE A 87 4.14 -0.88 25.47
CA ILE A 87 3.14 -0.71 24.40
C ILE A 87 1.73 -0.68 25.02
N ALA A 88 1.41 -1.64 25.90
CA ALA A 88 0.10 -1.71 26.53
C ALA A 88 -0.21 -0.46 27.36
N ALA A 89 0.75 0.04 28.14
CA ALA A 89 0.62 1.28 28.90
C ALA A 89 0.46 2.51 28.00
N PHE A 90 1.25 2.59 26.91
CA PHE A 90 1.13 3.64 25.90
C PHE A 90 -0.26 3.67 25.26
N LEU A 91 -0.76 2.51 24.81
CA LEU A 91 -2.09 2.37 24.21
C LEU A 91 -3.20 2.68 25.22
N GLY A 92 -3.07 2.20 26.46
CA GLY A 92 -4.01 2.48 27.56
C GLY A 92 -4.12 3.96 27.92
N ALA A 93 -3.07 4.75 27.69
CA ALA A 93 -3.07 6.20 27.84
C ALA A 93 -3.63 6.96 26.61
N GLY A 94 -4.09 6.24 25.59
CA GLY A 94 -4.59 6.80 24.33
C GLY A 94 -3.50 7.06 23.29
N GLY A 95 -2.36 6.38 23.40
CA GLY A 95 -1.34 6.33 22.35
C GLY A 95 -1.86 5.65 21.09
N SER A 96 -1.34 6.04 19.93
CA SER A 96 -1.71 5.43 18.65
C SER A 96 -0.62 4.47 18.16
N ALA A 97 -0.99 3.23 17.85
CA ALA A 97 -0.16 2.29 17.12
C ALA A 97 -0.85 1.93 15.80
N ARG A 98 -0.14 2.13 14.68
CA ARG A 98 -0.70 1.94 13.33
C ARG A 98 0.30 1.21 12.44
N HIS A 99 -0.21 0.34 11.59
CA HIS A 99 0.52 -0.11 10.40
C HIS A 99 0.40 0.97 9.32
N ILE A 100 1.54 1.50 8.90
CA ILE A 100 1.64 2.54 7.87
C ILE A 100 2.39 2.04 6.62
N TRP A 101 2.09 2.66 5.49
CA TRP A 101 2.62 2.31 4.17
C TRP A 101 2.88 3.58 3.38
N GLY A 102 4.03 3.67 2.73
CA GLY A 102 4.37 4.87 1.97
C GLY A 102 5.66 4.76 1.16
N ALA A 103 6.10 5.90 0.64
CA ALA A 103 7.35 6.04 -0.07
C ALA A 103 8.50 6.24 0.92
N LEU A 104 9.31 5.20 1.14
CA LEU A 104 10.51 5.29 1.97
C LEU A 104 11.60 5.99 1.18
N ARG A 105 11.98 7.18 1.65
CA ARG A 105 13.03 8.05 1.07
C ARG A 105 12.80 8.36 -0.42
N GLY A 106 11.55 8.27 -0.89
CA GLY A 106 11.19 8.50 -2.30
C GLY A 106 11.65 7.42 -3.29
N GLU A 107 12.13 6.28 -2.79
CA GLU A 107 12.72 5.24 -3.63
C GLU A 107 11.81 4.04 -3.83
N ARG A 108 11.21 3.55 -2.75
CA ARG A 108 10.42 2.32 -2.75
C ARG A 108 9.21 2.42 -1.83
N LEU A 109 8.22 1.59 -2.11
CA LEU A 109 7.10 1.36 -1.22
C LEU A 109 7.56 0.51 -0.05
N HIS A 110 7.17 0.90 1.16
CA HIS A 110 7.61 0.22 2.38
C HIS A 110 6.50 0.25 3.43
N ASP A 111 6.34 -0.88 4.11
CA ASP A 111 5.45 -1.06 5.25
C ASP A 111 6.25 -0.98 6.56
N GLY A 112 5.64 -0.42 7.60
CA GLY A 112 6.21 -0.45 8.94
C GLY A 112 5.19 -0.02 9.98
N PHE A 113 5.62 0.08 11.23
CA PHE A 113 4.74 0.56 12.29
C PHE A 113 5.03 2.00 12.68
N LEU A 114 3.97 2.71 13.06
CA LEU A 114 4.02 4.01 13.70
C LEU A 114 3.40 3.90 15.10
N PHE A 115 4.25 3.98 16.11
CA PHE A 115 3.87 3.96 17.53
C PHE A 115 4.11 5.36 18.10
N GLY A 116 3.04 6.15 18.21
CA GLY A 116 3.12 7.57 18.55
C GLY A 116 4.01 8.32 17.55
N THR A 117 5.19 8.74 17.99
CA THR A 117 6.17 9.43 17.13
C THR A 117 7.37 8.57 16.72
N LEU A 118 7.34 7.26 16.99
CA LEU A 118 8.38 6.31 16.58
C LEU A 118 7.95 5.50 15.35
N PHE A 119 8.83 5.45 14.36
CA PHE A 119 8.77 4.49 13.27
C PHE A 119 9.54 3.23 13.65
N ILE A 120 8.92 2.08 13.44
CA ILE A 120 9.51 0.77 13.70
C ILE A 120 9.56 -0.01 12.39
N ASP A 121 10.78 -0.25 11.91
CA ASP A 121 11.06 -1.04 10.71
C ASP A 121 11.55 -2.43 11.10
N VAL A 122 10.68 -3.42 10.95
CA VAL A 122 10.99 -4.83 11.19
C VAL A 122 11.48 -5.55 9.93
N ALA A 123 11.33 -4.90 8.77
CA ALA A 123 11.76 -5.40 7.47
C ALA A 123 13.16 -4.91 7.08
N GLN A 124 13.78 -4.04 7.89
CA GLN A 124 15.12 -3.54 7.62
C GLN A 124 16.15 -4.70 7.57
N PRO A 125 17.04 -4.71 6.54
CA PRO A 125 18.19 -5.60 6.55
C PRO A 125 19.09 -5.34 7.77
N GLY A 126 19.46 -6.39 8.49
CA GLY A 126 20.29 -6.29 9.70
C GLY A 126 19.53 -6.21 11.02
N GLY A 127 18.20 -6.21 11.00
CA GLY A 127 17.36 -6.35 12.21
C GLY A 127 16.30 -5.28 12.34
N VAL A 128 15.83 -5.05 13.57
CA VAL A 128 14.80 -4.05 13.85
C VAL A 128 15.42 -2.68 14.06
N ALA A 129 14.89 -1.67 13.36
CA ALA A 129 15.17 -0.27 13.61
C ALA A 129 13.98 0.43 14.26
N ILE A 130 14.28 1.25 15.27
CA ILE A 130 13.32 2.14 15.91
C ILE A 130 13.91 3.54 15.85
N VAL A 131 13.24 4.46 15.14
CA VAL A 131 13.71 5.83 14.94
C VAL A 131 12.55 6.82 15.09
N PRO A 132 12.82 8.09 15.40
CA PRO A 132 11.80 9.13 15.30
C PRO A 132 11.19 9.15 13.88
N PHE A 133 9.87 9.20 13.76
CA PHE A 133 9.17 9.13 12.48
C PHE A 133 9.61 10.23 11.50
N ARG A 134 9.90 11.43 12.01
CA ARG A 134 10.44 12.54 11.20
C ARG A 134 11.79 12.24 10.55
N GLN A 135 12.56 11.30 11.10
CA GLN A 135 13.86 10.87 10.59
C GLN A 135 13.76 9.61 9.71
N ALA A 136 12.63 8.90 9.72
CA ALA A 136 12.44 7.67 8.95
C ALA A 136 12.44 7.93 7.44
N GLY A 137 12.00 9.12 7.00
CA GLY A 137 11.87 9.47 5.59
C GLY A 137 10.72 8.74 4.88
N LEU A 138 9.78 8.17 5.62
CA LEU A 138 8.58 7.55 5.06
C LEU A 138 7.50 8.62 4.82
N THR A 139 7.06 8.77 3.58
CA THR A 139 6.13 9.83 3.17
C THR A 139 4.89 9.26 2.47
N PRO A 140 3.73 9.95 2.51
CA PRO A 140 2.53 9.48 1.83
C PRO A 140 2.72 9.41 0.32
N VAL A 141 2.16 8.38 -0.32
CA VAL A 141 2.10 8.31 -1.78
C VAL A 141 1.09 9.35 -2.26
N GLN A 142 1.53 10.28 -3.11
CA GLN A 142 0.79 11.51 -3.38
C GLN A 142 -0.39 11.33 -4.35
N ASP A 143 -0.24 10.45 -5.32
CA ASP A 143 -1.20 10.14 -6.37
C ASP A 143 -0.78 8.86 -7.12
N HIS A 144 -1.62 8.39 -8.05
CA HIS A 144 -1.34 7.22 -8.88
C HIS A 144 -0.13 7.42 -9.81
N ARG A 145 0.27 8.65 -10.16
CA ARG A 145 1.49 8.89 -10.94
C ARG A 145 2.71 8.62 -10.08
N HIS A 146 2.76 9.16 -8.86
CA HIS A 146 3.82 8.90 -7.89
C HIS A 146 3.88 7.40 -7.55
N TYR A 147 2.74 6.75 -7.32
CA TYR A 147 2.67 5.30 -7.11
C TYR A 147 3.29 4.51 -8.27
N GLY A 148 2.92 4.84 -9.51
CA GLY A 148 3.50 4.22 -10.70
C GLY A 148 5.02 4.42 -10.79
N LEU A 149 5.54 5.62 -10.49
CA LEU A 149 6.98 5.88 -10.49
C LEU A 149 7.73 5.04 -9.45
N LEU A 150 7.16 4.86 -8.25
CA LEU A 150 7.75 4.01 -7.21
C LEU A 150 7.78 2.54 -7.64
N LEU A 151 6.68 2.04 -8.23
CA LEU A 151 6.61 0.68 -8.76
C LEU A 151 7.62 0.44 -9.89
N ALA A 152 7.77 1.42 -10.80
CA ALA A 152 8.74 1.35 -11.89
C ALA A 152 10.17 1.22 -11.34
N ARG A 153 10.53 2.02 -10.34
CA ARG A 153 11.86 1.99 -9.72
C ARG A 153 12.10 0.72 -8.91
N SER A 154 11.17 0.35 -8.04
CA SER A 154 11.40 -0.73 -7.07
C SER A 154 11.24 -2.13 -7.67
N ARG A 155 10.48 -2.27 -8.77
CA ARG A 155 10.19 -3.57 -9.41
C ARG A 155 10.70 -3.67 -10.85
N GLY A 156 11.38 -2.63 -11.36
CA GLY A 156 11.77 -2.56 -12.78
C GLY A 156 10.56 -2.57 -13.73
N ALA A 157 9.38 -2.17 -13.27
CA ALA A 157 8.14 -2.29 -14.03
C ALA A 157 7.99 -1.18 -15.07
N HIS A 158 7.46 -1.52 -16.25
CA HIS A 158 6.93 -0.56 -17.20
C HIS A 158 5.47 -0.24 -16.84
N ILE A 159 5.14 1.04 -16.80
CA ILE A 159 3.86 1.53 -16.27
C ILE A 159 3.06 2.27 -17.34
N PHE A 160 1.91 1.69 -17.68
CA PHE A 160 0.98 2.20 -18.69
C PHE A 160 -0.37 2.55 -18.07
N PRO A 161 -1.15 3.46 -18.68
CA PRO A 161 -2.52 3.70 -18.24
C PRO A 161 -3.42 2.48 -18.54
N ASN A 162 -4.36 2.16 -17.67
CA ASN A 162 -5.32 1.09 -17.92
C ASN A 162 -6.42 1.55 -18.91
N HIS A 163 -6.14 1.41 -20.20
CA HIS A 163 -7.13 1.63 -21.27
C HIS A 163 -7.87 0.35 -21.68
N VAL A 164 -7.39 -0.83 -21.27
CA VAL A 164 -7.95 -2.13 -21.66
C VAL A 164 -9.20 -2.50 -20.88
N LEU A 165 -9.37 -2.00 -19.64
CA LEU A 165 -10.52 -2.28 -18.78
C LEU A 165 -11.13 -0.98 -18.23
N PRO A 166 -11.79 -0.18 -19.08
CA PRO A 166 -12.25 1.17 -18.73
C PRO A 166 -13.17 1.26 -17.52
N ALA A 167 -14.04 0.26 -17.32
CA ALA A 167 -14.96 0.22 -16.18
C ALA A 167 -14.24 0.01 -14.83
N LEU A 168 -13.03 -0.55 -14.86
CA LEU A 168 -12.21 -0.82 -13.67
C LEU A 168 -11.13 0.26 -13.46
N ALA A 169 -10.83 1.04 -14.50
CA ALA A 169 -9.80 2.08 -14.50
C ALA A 169 -9.92 3.14 -13.40
N PRO A 170 -11.11 3.55 -12.90
CA PRO A 170 -11.19 4.45 -11.76
C PRO A 170 -10.50 3.91 -10.50
N TYR A 171 -10.58 2.60 -10.26
CA TYR A 171 -9.98 1.91 -9.11
C TYR A 171 -8.57 1.37 -9.40
N ALA A 172 -8.30 1.01 -10.66
CA ALA A 172 -7.04 0.45 -11.11
C ALA A 172 -6.55 1.14 -12.38
N PRO A 173 -6.07 2.40 -12.29
CA PRO A 173 -5.72 3.22 -13.46
C PRO A 173 -4.39 2.83 -14.11
N LEU A 174 -3.63 1.93 -13.51
CA LEU A 174 -2.28 1.56 -13.94
C LEU A 174 -2.25 0.09 -14.38
N LEU A 175 -1.63 -0.15 -15.53
CA LEU A 175 -1.20 -1.45 -16.01
C LEU A 175 0.32 -1.56 -15.82
N LEU A 176 0.77 -2.59 -15.12
CA LEU A 176 2.17 -2.93 -14.89
C LEU A 176 2.58 -4.05 -15.82
N LEU A 177 3.75 -3.88 -16.44
CA LEU A 177 4.49 -4.93 -17.11
C LEU A 177 5.82 -5.10 -16.36
N VAL A 178 6.03 -6.26 -15.74
CA VAL A 178 7.29 -6.57 -15.04
C VAL A 178 8.15 -7.47 -15.94
N PRO A 179 9.33 -7.04 -16.40
CA PRO A 179 10.23 -7.89 -17.20
C PRO A 179 10.59 -9.18 -16.45
N GLY A 180 10.59 -10.31 -17.15
CA GLY A 180 10.77 -11.65 -16.55
C GLY A 180 9.59 -12.11 -15.67
N GLY A 181 8.57 -11.26 -15.50
CA GLY A 181 7.35 -11.54 -14.76
C GLY A 181 6.14 -11.50 -15.66
N GLY A 182 5.07 -10.86 -15.17
CA GLY A 182 3.78 -10.82 -15.85
C GLY A 182 3.19 -9.43 -16.01
N VAL A 183 2.01 -9.41 -16.63
CA VAL A 183 1.16 -8.23 -16.76
C VAL A 183 0.16 -8.20 -15.61
N SER A 184 -0.12 -7.04 -15.03
CA SER A 184 -1.16 -6.88 -14.00
C SER A 184 -1.69 -5.46 -13.92
N LEU A 185 -2.87 -5.30 -13.34
CA LEU A 185 -3.42 -4.02 -12.89
C LEU A 185 -2.92 -3.70 -11.47
N ALA A 186 -2.51 -2.45 -11.24
CA ALA A 186 -2.21 -1.96 -9.90
C ALA A 186 -3.51 -1.62 -9.17
N SER A 187 -3.93 -2.43 -8.20
CA SER A 187 -5.24 -2.22 -7.55
C SER A 187 -5.33 -2.60 -6.08
N HIS A 188 -4.36 -3.31 -5.51
CA HIS A 188 -4.54 -3.95 -4.21
C HIS A 188 -4.19 -3.09 -2.99
N GLU A 189 -3.82 -1.83 -3.22
CA GLU A 189 -3.45 -0.95 -2.13
C GLU A 189 -4.67 -0.19 -1.62
N SER A 190 -5.16 -0.58 -0.42
CA SER A 190 -6.29 0.08 0.25
C SER A 190 -6.09 1.58 0.42
N TYR A 191 -4.85 2.02 0.65
CA TYR A 191 -4.47 3.43 0.63
C TYR A 191 -4.76 4.10 -0.72
N MET A 192 -4.36 3.49 -1.84
CA MET A 192 -4.53 4.08 -3.18
C MET A 192 -6.00 4.15 -3.57
N LEU A 193 -6.79 3.15 -3.18
CA LEU A 193 -8.24 3.15 -3.34
C LEU A 193 -8.89 4.29 -2.53
N ALA A 194 -8.53 4.42 -1.26
CA ALA A 194 -9.03 5.51 -0.41
C ALA A 194 -8.61 6.89 -0.95
N LEU A 195 -7.40 7.01 -1.48
CA LEU A 195 -6.90 8.22 -2.14
C LEU A 195 -7.71 8.55 -3.41
N ALA A 196 -8.08 7.54 -4.21
CA ALA A 196 -8.93 7.71 -5.38
C ALA A 196 -10.29 8.32 -4.97
N HIS A 197 -10.94 7.75 -3.96
CA HIS A 197 -12.20 8.27 -3.42
C HIS A 197 -12.09 9.68 -2.87
N ALA A 198 -11.09 9.92 -2.01
CA ALA A 198 -10.87 11.22 -1.38
C ALA A 198 -10.64 12.35 -2.40
N ARG A 199 -10.16 12.02 -3.60
CA ARG A 199 -9.92 12.96 -4.70
C ARG A 199 -10.96 12.88 -5.83
N GLY A 200 -12.09 12.19 -5.62
CA GLY A 200 -13.14 12.04 -6.62
C GLY A 200 -12.61 11.46 -7.94
N PHE A 201 -11.73 10.47 -7.85
CA PHE A 201 -11.08 9.78 -8.98
C PHE A 201 -10.22 10.66 -9.90
N THR A 202 -9.94 11.91 -9.52
CA THR A 202 -9.08 12.83 -10.30
C THR A 202 -7.67 12.28 -10.48
N SER A 203 -7.12 11.65 -9.43
CA SER A 203 -5.79 11.04 -9.50
C SER A 203 -5.73 9.90 -10.53
N SER A 204 -6.78 9.09 -10.63
CA SER A 204 -6.90 8.02 -11.64
C SER A 204 -7.02 8.61 -13.03
N ALA A 205 -7.85 9.65 -13.20
CA ALA A 205 -8.03 10.34 -14.49
C ALA A 205 -6.72 10.91 -15.05
N LEU A 206 -5.90 11.58 -14.22
CA LEU A 206 -4.60 12.14 -14.63
C LEU A 206 -3.64 11.09 -15.21
N VAL A 207 -3.68 9.86 -14.69
CA VAL A 207 -2.91 8.75 -15.26
C VAL A 207 -3.50 8.32 -16.60
N LEU A 208 -4.82 8.19 -16.69
CA LEU A 208 -5.52 7.74 -17.88
C LEU A 208 -5.46 8.75 -19.04
N GLU A 209 -5.24 10.03 -18.74
CA GLU A 209 -5.01 11.10 -19.73
C GLU A 209 -3.65 11.00 -20.43
N ARG A 210 -2.71 10.18 -19.94
CA ARG A 210 -1.44 9.92 -20.62
C ARG A 210 -1.67 9.31 -22.01
N PRO A 211 -0.65 9.34 -22.91
CA PRO A 211 -0.74 8.73 -24.23
C PRO A 211 -1.30 7.31 -24.17
N ALA A 212 -2.12 6.98 -25.16
CA ALA A 212 -2.71 5.65 -25.30
C ALA A 212 -1.62 4.57 -25.32
N LEU A 213 -1.99 3.36 -24.88
CA LEU A 213 -1.14 2.20 -25.11
C LEU A 213 -0.77 2.11 -26.59
N ASP A 214 0.46 1.67 -26.85
CA ASP A 214 0.83 1.21 -28.18
C ASP A 214 -0.15 0.13 -28.65
N GLU A 215 -0.51 0.18 -29.94
CA GLU A 215 -1.55 -0.68 -30.51
C GLU A 215 -1.17 -2.17 -30.47
N GLY A 216 0.13 -2.49 -30.57
CA GLY A 216 0.62 -3.86 -30.40
C GLY A 216 0.41 -4.35 -28.97
N LEU A 217 0.80 -3.55 -27.99
CA LEU A 217 0.61 -3.87 -26.58
C LEU A 217 -0.87 -3.94 -26.19
N PHE A 218 -1.70 -3.01 -26.67
CA PHE A 218 -3.13 -3.03 -26.43
C PHE A 218 -3.75 -4.33 -26.93
N ARG A 219 -3.52 -4.71 -28.19
CA ARG A 219 -4.07 -5.94 -28.77
C ARG A 219 -3.62 -7.20 -28.05
N LEU A 220 -2.36 -7.26 -27.60
CA LEU A 220 -1.85 -8.38 -26.81
C LEU A 220 -2.64 -8.57 -25.51
N VAL A 221 -2.78 -7.49 -24.74
CA VAL A 221 -3.47 -7.52 -23.43
C VAL A 221 -4.96 -7.72 -23.61
N ALA A 222 -5.59 -7.00 -24.53
CA ALA A 222 -7.01 -7.08 -24.86
C ALA A 222 -7.39 -8.47 -25.39
N GLY A 223 -6.57 -9.09 -26.25
CA GLY A 223 -6.77 -10.43 -26.76
C GLY A 223 -6.77 -11.49 -25.65
N LYS A 224 -5.83 -11.37 -24.70
CA LYS A 224 -5.78 -12.27 -23.53
C LYS A 224 -7.03 -12.19 -22.68
N LEU A 225 -7.51 -10.97 -22.40
CA LEU A 225 -8.72 -10.73 -21.62
C LEU A 225 -9.98 -11.22 -22.37
N SER A 226 -10.05 -10.97 -23.67
CA SER A 226 -11.17 -11.39 -24.51
C SER A 226 -11.30 -12.91 -24.58
N ALA A 227 -10.18 -13.63 -24.71
CA ALA A 227 -10.16 -15.09 -24.69
C ALA A 227 -10.70 -15.69 -23.38
N ALA A 228 -10.63 -14.93 -22.27
CA ALA A 228 -11.20 -15.28 -20.97
C ALA A 228 -12.65 -14.78 -20.78
N GLY A 229 -13.29 -14.28 -21.84
CA GLY A 229 -14.65 -13.76 -21.83
C GLY A 229 -14.80 -12.40 -21.13
N ILE A 230 -13.72 -11.64 -20.96
CA ILE A 230 -13.75 -10.30 -20.37
C ILE A 230 -13.91 -9.28 -21.50
N ALA A 231 -14.96 -8.46 -21.42
CA ALA A 231 -15.22 -7.41 -22.41
C ALA A 231 -14.12 -6.34 -22.38
N VAL A 232 -13.62 -6.00 -23.56
CA VAL A 232 -12.58 -4.97 -23.77
C VAL A 232 -13.01 -4.02 -24.90
N PRO A 233 -12.47 -2.80 -24.96
CA PRO A 233 -12.71 -1.86 -26.05
C PRO A 233 -12.15 -2.37 -27.39
N ALA A 234 -12.64 -1.78 -28.49
CA ALA A 234 -12.14 -2.09 -29.84
C ALA A 234 -10.68 -1.69 -30.05
N ASP A 235 -10.26 -0.56 -29.46
CA ASP A 235 -8.90 -0.02 -29.57
C ASP A 235 -8.52 0.80 -28.32
N ALA A 236 -7.26 1.21 -28.24
CA ALA A 236 -6.72 1.97 -27.11
C ALA A 236 -7.35 3.36 -26.95
N ALA A 237 -7.77 4.01 -28.04
CA ALA A 237 -8.38 5.34 -28.00
C ALA A 237 -9.81 5.29 -27.43
N ALA A 238 -10.61 4.34 -27.89
CA ALA A 238 -11.93 4.02 -27.33
C ALA A 238 -11.83 3.65 -25.85
N GLY A 239 -10.82 2.84 -25.50
CA GLY A 239 -10.54 2.48 -24.12
C GLY A 239 -10.21 3.66 -23.22
N ARG A 240 -9.34 4.56 -23.69
CA ARG A 240 -9.01 5.81 -22.99
C ARG A 240 -10.25 6.69 -22.79
N ALA A 241 -11.03 6.91 -23.84
CA ALA A 241 -12.23 7.74 -23.76
C ALA A 241 -13.24 7.19 -22.74
N ALA A 242 -13.50 5.88 -22.79
CA ALA A 242 -14.40 5.21 -21.85
C ALA A 242 -13.88 5.23 -20.40
N ALA A 243 -12.57 5.15 -20.20
CA ALA A 243 -11.96 5.12 -18.87
C ALA A 243 -12.09 6.48 -18.18
N LEU A 244 -11.82 7.55 -18.94
CA LEU A 244 -12.01 8.93 -18.47
C LEU A 244 -13.48 9.23 -18.19
N ASP A 245 -14.39 8.71 -19.02
CA ASP A 245 -15.81 8.85 -18.78
C ASP A 245 -16.25 8.12 -17.50
N ALA A 246 -15.72 6.93 -17.24
CA ALA A 246 -15.97 6.21 -15.99
C ALA A 246 -15.51 7.01 -14.76
N CYS A 247 -14.32 7.62 -14.81
CA CYS A 247 -13.85 8.51 -13.73
C CYS A 247 -14.79 9.69 -13.50
N ARG A 248 -15.26 10.36 -14.57
CA ARG A 248 -16.24 11.46 -14.46
C ARG A 248 -17.54 10.99 -13.81
N ARG A 249 -18.13 9.89 -14.30
CA ARG A 249 -19.37 9.34 -13.73
C ARG A 249 -19.23 8.98 -12.25
N TYR A 250 -18.09 8.41 -11.85
CA TYR A 250 -17.88 7.98 -10.45
C TYR A 250 -17.72 9.19 -9.52
N ARG A 251 -17.04 10.23 -9.99
CA ARG A 251 -16.96 11.53 -9.31
C ARG A 251 -18.34 12.15 -9.15
N ASP A 252 -19.09 12.25 -10.23
CA ASP A 252 -20.37 12.98 -10.27
C ASP A 252 -21.46 12.26 -9.45
N THR A 253 -21.41 10.92 -9.40
CA THR A 253 -22.30 10.10 -8.56
C THR A 253 -21.86 9.99 -7.09
N ARG A 254 -20.72 10.59 -6.71
CA ARG A 254 -20.16 10.54 -5.34
C ARG A 254 -20.17 9.13 -4.74
N ARG A 255 -19.59 8.18 -5.48
CA ARG A 255 -19.46 6.78 -5.04
C ARG A 255 -18.86 6.71 -3.64
N ARG A 256 -19.40 5.82 -2.81
CA ARG A 256 -18.94 5.60 -1.44
C ARG A 256 -17.89 4.50 -1.44
N ALA A 257 -16.83 4.69 -0.66
CA ALA A 257 -15.86 3.63 -0.40
C ALA A 257 -16.55 2.41 0.22
N GLY A 258 -16.14 1.21 -0.21
CA GLY A 258 -16.68 -0.07 0.27
C GLY A 258 -18.08 -0.44 -0.21
N ASP A 259 -18.67 0.30 -1.16
CA ASP A 259 -19.97 -0.05 -1.72
C ASP A 259 -19.92 -1.36 -2.54
N ALA A 260 -21.09 -1.93 -2.85
CA ALA A 260 -21.19 -3.19 -3.60
C ALA A 260 -20.58 -3.09 -5.02
N PHE A 261 -20.50 -1.89 -5.59
CA PHE A 261 -19.88 -1.70 -6.90
C PHE A 261 -18.36 -1.74 -6.82
N GLU A 262 -17.77 -1.14 -5.79
CA GLU A 262 -16.35 -1.26 -5.50
C GLU A 262 -15.96 -2.72 -5.29
N GLN A 263 -16.68 -3.46 -4.44
CA GLN A 263 -16.40 -4.88 -4.18
C GLN A 263 -16.45 -5.71 -5.47
N LYS A 264 -17.48 -5.48 -6.31
CA LYS A 264 -17.60 -6.13 -7.62
C LYS A 264 -16.45 -5.75 -8.55
N ALA A 265 -16.01 -4.50 -8.54
CA ALA A 265 -14.89 -4.04 -9.35
C ALA A 265 -13.57 -4.67 -8.89
N LEU A 266 -13.31 -4.74 -7.58
CA LEU A 266 -12.13 -5.39 -7.02
C LEU A 266 -12.08 -6.88 -7.39
N ALA A 267 -13.20 -7.60 -7.26
CA ALA A 267 -13.29 -9.00 -7.70
C ALA A 267 -13.06 -9.17 -9.21
N ALA A 268 -13.55 -8.22 -10.03
CA ALA A 268 -13.31 -8.22 -11.47
C ALA A 268 -11.83 -7.93 -11.80
N ILE A 269 -11.16 -7.08 -11.02
CA ILE A 269 -9.73 -6.82 -11.15
C ILE A 269 -8.93 -8.08 -10.78
N ASP A 270 -9.27 -8.78 -9.70
CA ASP A 270 -8.62 -10.04 -9.34
C ASP A 270 -8.75 -11.09 -10.45
N ARG A 271 -9.96 -11.23 -11.01
CA ARG A 271 -10.19 -12.12 -12.15
C ARG A 271 -9.37 -11.71 -13.37
N ALA A 272 -9.27 -10.42 -13.68
CA ALA A 272 -8.45 -9.93 -14.78
C ALA A 272 -6.96 -10.23 -14.54
N ASN A 273 -6.46 -9.97 -13.32
CA ASN A 273 -5.08 -10.23 -12.94
C ASN A 273 -4.70 -11.71 -13.00
N ALA A 274 -5.63 -12.61 -12.63
CA ALA A 274 -5.43 -14.05 -12.78
C ALA A 274 -5.24 -14.49 -14.24
N GLN A 275 -5.77 -13.73 -15.21
CA GLN A 275 -5.53 -13.98 -16.63
C GLN A 275 -4.25 -13.31 -17.12
N LEU A 276 -4.02 -12.06 -16.73
CA LEU A 276 -2.88 -11.26 -17.16
C LEU A 276 -1.55 -11.80 -16.65
N CYS A 277 -1.51 -12.41 -15.46
CA CYS A 277 -0.28 -12.96 -14.89
C CYS A 277 0.31 -14.11 -15.72
N THR A 278 -0.47 -14.71 -16.60
CA THR A 278 -0.01 -15.77 -17.52
C THR A 278 0.64 -15.23 -18.80
N LEU A 279 0.60 -13.92 -19.04
CA LEU A 279 1.38 -13.28 -20.11
C LEU A 279 2.81 -13.12 -19.61
N ALA A 280 3.74 -13.91 -20.14
CA ALA A 280 5.16 -13.75 -19.86
C ALA A 280 5.71 -12.51 -20.58
N VAL A 281 6.44 -11.67 -19.84
CA VAL A 281 7.19 -10.54 -20.41
C VAL A 281 8.64 -10.95 -20.50
N SER A 282 9.21 -10.97 -21.71
CA SER A 282 10.63 -11.32 -21.90
C SER A 282 11.53 -10.41 -21.06
N ALA A 283 12.52 -11.00 -20.38
CA ALA A 283 13.61 -10.23 -19.80
C ALA A 283 14.41 -9.62 -20.97
N SER A 284 14.54 -8.29 -20.99
CA SER A 284 15.43 -7.59 -21.94
C SER A 284 16.74 -7.27 -21.24
#